data_AF-A0A849UAW7-F1
#
_entry.id   AF-A0A849UAW7-F1
#
_cell.length_a   1.000
_cell.length_b   1.000
_cell.length_c   1.000
_cell.angle_alpha   90.00
_cell.angle_beta   90.00
_cell.angle_gamma   90.00
#
_symmetry.space_group_name_H-M   'P 1'
#
loop_
_entity.id
_entity.type
_entity.pdbx_description
1 polymer ?
#
loop_
_entity_poly.entity_id
_entity_poly.type
_entity_poly.pdbx_seq_one_letter_code
_entity_poly.pdbx_strand_id
1 'polypeptide(L)'
;MSKTNSDIPEKTNGRWWEFYLVRYLLGSIVGAALLIILNNQSTGKIKGLFSICPIEISLIDAHTILLWAGLGFAYCYLASAPILVLHATRGAAAITMSKLTCCVVIITAIFVSCIQIIFWPIYITLVTYILLVQVFFIYFGLKKDSDNSNAICNFYKELITERTELTPARSLYIESYKHLREHGNAFFIVLLEFVFAFSLWYAETLEQLYILVFLWISPAAFVWVVGTCLESKIHNFPKP
;
A
#
# COMPACT_ATOMS: atom_id res chain seq x y z
N MET A 1 -12.38 -49.62 17.08
CA MET A 1 -13.23 -48.61 16.42
C MET A 1 -12.31 -47.49 15.95
N SER A 2 -12.13 -47.41 14.64
CA SER A 2 -11.22 -46.50 13.94
C SER A 2 -11.61 -45.04 14.22
N LYS A 3 -10.65 -44.22 14.70
CA LYS A 3 -10.79 -42.77 14.66
C LYS A 3 -10.65 -42.37 13.19
N THR A 4 -11.78 -42.05 12.58
CA THR A 4 -11.86 -41.47 11.24
C THR A 4 -11.00 -40.21 11.18
N ASN A 5 -10.15 -40.12 10.16
CA ASN A 5 -9.41 -38.94 9.73
C ASN A 5 -10.38 -37.78 9.43
N SER A 6 -10.90 -37.12 10.48
CA SER A 6 -11.62 -35.87 10.33
C SER A 6 -10.62 -34.78 9.99
N ASP A 7 -10.67 -34.37 8.73
CA ASP A 7 -10.43 -32.99 8.29
C ASP A 7 -9.09 -32.41 8.71
N ILE A 8 -8.00 -32.95 8.16
CA ILE A 8 -6.80 -32.14 7.96
C ILE A 8 -7.20 -31.12 6.88
N PRO A 9 -7.33 -29.82 7.18
CA PRO A 9 -7.65 -28.84 6.16
C PRO A 9 -6.60 -28.93 5.06
N GLU A 10 -7.07 -29.16 3.84
CA GLU A 10 -6.24 -29.25 2.66
C GLU A 10 -5.32 -28.02 2.63
N LYS A 11 -4.02 -28.26 2.66
CA LYS A 11 -3.00 -27.21 2.63
C LYS A 11 -3.25 -26.40 1.36
N THR A 12 -3.73 -25.16 1.49
CA THR A 12 -4.04 -24.24 0.38
C THR A 12 -2.77 -23.76 -0.32
N ASN A 13 -1.97 -24.70 -0.81
CA ASN A 13 -0.75 -24.45 -1.56
C ASN A 13 -1.13 -24.29 -3.04
N GLY A 14 -1.24 -23.04 -3.50
CA GLY A 14 -1.25 -22.74 -4.94
C GLY A 14 -1.99 -21.49 -5.38
N ARG A 15 -2.92 -20.98 -4.57
CA ARG A 15 -3.83 -19.88 -4.95
C ARG A 15 -3.41 -18.52 -4.39
N TRP A 16 -2.12 -18.32 -4.17
CA TRP A 16 -1.59 -17.06 -3.64
C TRP A 16 -1.98 -15.86 -4.52
N TRP A 17 -2.06 -16.07 -5.84
CA TRP A 17 -2.45 -15.08 -6.83
C TRP A 17 -3.90 -14.60 -6.68
N GLU A 18 -4.80 -15.37 -6.06
CA GLU A 18 -6.20 -14.95 -5.84
C GLU A 18 -6.32 -13.79 -4.89
N PHE A 19 -5.46 -13.76 -3.86
CA PHE A 19 -5.38 -12.64 -2.95
C PHE A 19 -4.90 -11.37 -3.66
N TYR A 20 -3.97 -11.51 -4.61
CA TYR A 20 -3.53 -10.39 -5.44
C TYR A 20 -4.61 -9.96 -6.43
N LEU A 21 -5.30 -10.92 -7.06
CA LEU A 21 -6.40 -10.62 -7.97
C LEU A 21 -7.50 -9.85 -7.25
N VAL A 22 -7.98 -10.32 -6.10
CA VAL A 22 -9.01 -9.62 -5.32
C VAL A 22 -8.55 -8.22 -4.90
N ARG A 23 -7.28 -8.08 -4.50
CA ARG A 23 -6.75 -6.80 -4.02
C ARG A 23 -6.64 -5.76 -5.14
N TYR A 24 -6.14 -6.16 -6.31
CA TYR A 24 -5.80 -5.21 -7.39
C TYR A 24 -6.86 -5.13 -8.49
N LEU A 25 -7.77 -6.10 -8.64
CA LEU A 25 -8.80 -6.06 -9.68
C LEU A 25 -9.75 -4.88 -9.48
N LEU A 26 -10.31 -4.74 -8.27
CA LEU A 26 -11.20 -3.61 -7.95
C LEU A 26 -10.50 -2.28 -8.16
N GLY A 27 -9.27 -2.15 -7.64
CA GLY A 27 -8.47 -0.94 -7.83
C GLY A 27 -8.17 -0.68 -9.31
N SER A 28 -7.80 -1.69 -10.10
CA SER A 28 -7.52 -1.49 -11.54
C SER A 28 -8.72 -0.93 -12.30
N ILE A 29 -9.93 -1.36 -11.97
CA ILE A 29 -11.17 -0.84 -12.56
C ILE A 29 -11.38 0.64 -12.15
N VAL A 30 -11.23 0.94 -10.86
CA VAL A 30 -11.37 2.31 -10.33
C VAL A 30 -10.29 3.23 -10.90
N GLY A 31 -9.04 2.80 -10.89
CA GLY A 31 -7.90 3.51 -11.47
C GLY A 31 -8.06 3.82 -12.95
N ALA A 32 -8.58 2.87 -13.74
CA ALA A 32 -8.90 3.12 -15.15
C ALA A 32 -9.95 4.24 -15.29
N ALA A 33 -11.03 4.20 -14.50
CA ALA A 33 -12.07 5.24 -14.50
C ALA A 33 -11.52 6.61 -14.06
N LEU A 34 -10.69 6.66 -13.03
CA LEU A 34 -10.05 7.89 -12.57
C LEU A 34 -9.10 8.48 -13.60
N LEU A 35 -8.31 7.65 -14.28
CA LEU A 35 -7.45 8.10 -15.38
C LEU A 35 -8.26 8.68 -16.55
N ILE A 36 -9.39 8.07 -16.90
CA ILE A 36 -10.31 8.60 -17.92
C ILE A 36 -10.81 9.99 -17.50
N ILE A 37 -11.23 10.14 -16.24
CA ILE A 37 -11.69 11.42 -15.69
C ILE A 37 -10.58 12.48 -15.74
N LEU A 38 -9.36 12.14 -15.29
CA LEU A 38 -8.21 13.03 -15.31
C LEU A 38 -7.78 13.43 -16.73
N ASN A 39 -7.84 12.49 -17.68
CA ASN A 39 -7.50 12.74 -19.09
C ASN A 39 -8.50 13.65 -19.80
N ASN A 40 -9.76 13.67 -19.34
CA ASN A 40 -10.83 14.48 -19.92
C ASN A 40 -10.97 15.86 -19.25
N GLN A 41 -10.19 16.15 -18.21
CA GLN A 41 -10.20 17.44 -17.54
C GLN A 41 -9.83 18.55 -18.52
N SER A 42 -10.67 19.57 -18.67
CA SER A 42 -10.51 20.61 -19.70
C SER A 42 -9.22 21.42 -19.55
N THR A 43 -8.76 21.61 -18.31
CA THR A 43 -7.60 22.44 -17.90
C THR A 43 -6.45 21.64 -17.28
N GLY A 44 -6.62 20.34 -17.06
CA GLY A 44 -5.65 19.50 -16.37
C GLY A 44 -4.39 19.23 -17.20
N LYS A 45 -3.23 19.05 -16.56
CA LYS A 45 -1.97 18.70 -17.26
C LYS A 45 -1.87 17.24 -17.68
N ILE A 46 -2.74 16.39 -17.13
CA ILE A 46 -2.93 15.01 -17.58
C ILE A 46 -3.77 14.96 -18.86
N LYS A 47 -4.46 16.06 -19.22
CA LYS A 47 -5.29 16.11 -20.42
C LYS A 47 -4.50 15.74 -21.66
N GLY A 48 -5.00 14.73 -22.36
CA GLY A 48 -4.43 14.28 -23.61
C GLY A 48 -3.11 13.51 -23.46
N LEU A 49 -2.64 13.25 -22.25
CA LEU A 49 -1.53 12.31 -22.02
C LEU A 49 -1.89 10.90 -22.53
N PHE A 50 -3.18 10.56 -22.45
CA PHE A 50 -3.74 9.31 -22.95
C PHE A 50 -4.61 9.52 -24.20
N SER A 51 -4.32 10.54 -25.03
CA SER A 51 -5.02 10.83 -26.32
C SER A 51 -5.04 9.68 -27.33
N ILE A 52 -4.45 8.54 -26.97
CA ILE A 52 -4.30 7.36 -27.81
C ILE A 52 -5.63 6.57 -27.89
N CYS A 53 -6.63 6.85 -27.04
CA CYS A 53 -7.81 5.98 -26.95
C CYS A 53 -9.15 6.74 -26.98
N PRO A 54 -10.00 6.52 -27.99
CA PRO A 54 -11.38 6.99 -27.98
C PRO A 54 -12.16 6.33 -26.84
N ILE A 55 -12.97 7.12 -26.12
CA ILE A 55 -13.99 6.62 -25.16
C ILE A 55 -15.33 6.45 -25.91
N GLU A 56 -15.30 6.29 -27.23
CA GLU A 56 -16.51 6.00 -27.99
C GLU A 56 -16.79 4.50 -27.87
N ILE A 57 -17.97 4.18 -27.34
CA ILE A 57 -18.42 2.80 -27.10
C ILE A 57 -18.42 1.98 -28.40
N SER A 58 -18.60 2.64 -29.55
CA SER A 58 -18.52 2.05 -30.89
C SER A 58 -17.12 1.63 -31.34
N LEU A 59 -16.06 2.06 -30.65
CA LEU A 59 -14.65 1.77 -30.98
C LEU A 59 -13.97 0.90 -29.92
N ILE A 60 -14.72 0.36 -28.94
CA ILE A 60 -14.15 -0.49 -27.90
C ILE A 60 -13.84 -1.87 -28.48
N ASP A 61 -12.59 -2.07 -28.86
CA ASP A 61 -12.02 -3.37 -29.20
C ASP A 61 -11.27 -4.00 -28.00
N ALA A 62 -10.83 -5.24 -28.17
CA ALA A 62 -10.09 -5.95 -27.13
C ALA A 62 -8.78 -5.25 -26.74
N HIS A 63 -8.15 -4.53 -27.67
CA HIS A 63 -6.92 -3.78 -27.42
C HIS A 63 -7.16 -2.56 -26.53
N THR A 64 -8.26 -1.84 -26.74
CA THR A 64 -8.72 -0.72 -25.93
C THR A 64 -9.01 -1.16 -24.50
N ILE A 65 -9.71 -2.29 -24.33
CA ILE A 65 -9.99 -2.87 -23.00
C ILE A 65 -8.69 -3.24 -22.30
N LEU A 66 -7.77 -3.92 -22.99
CA LEU A 66 -6.49 -4.34 -22.43
C LEU A 66 -5.63 -3.15 -22.04
N LEU A 67 -5.61 -2.09 -22.85
CA LEU A 67 -4.89 -0.85 -22.57
C LEU A 67 -5.43 -0.18 -21.31
N TRP A 68 -6.74 0.03 -21.21
CA TRP A 68 -7.36 0.65 -20.03
C TRP A 68 -7.18 -0.21 -18.77
N ALA A 69 -7.26 -1.54 -18.90
CA ALA A 69 -6.97 -2.45 -17.80
C ALA A 69 -5.51 -2.34 -17.33
N GLY A 70 -4.55 -2.28 -18.26
CA GLY A 70 -3.13 -2.11 -17.96
C GLY A 70 -2.80 -0.76 -17.33
N LEU A 71 -3.38 0.32 -17.85
CA LEU A 71 -3.25 1.68 -17.31
C LEU A 71 -3.87 1.79 -15.92
N GLY A 72 -5.08 1.24 -15.75
CA GLY A 72 -5.75 1.17 -14.46
C GLY A 72 -4.94 0.37 -13.43
N PHE A 73 -4.38 -0.77 -13.83
CA PHE A 73 -3.49 -1.55 -12.99
C PHE A 73 -2.23 -0.77 -12.59
N ALA A 74 -1.57 -0.09 -13.54
CA ALA A 74 -0.39 0.73 -13.26
C ALA A 74 -0.72 1.88 -12.29
N TYR A 75 -1.85 2.55 -12.50
CA TYR A 75 -2.33 3.61 -11.62
C TYR A 75 -2.61 3.09 -10.20
N CYS A 76 -3.37 2.00 -10.09
CA CYS A 76 -3.67 1.32 -8.84
C CYS A 76 -2.40 0.94 -8.08
N TYR A 77 -1.40 0.41 -8.79
CA TYR A 77 -0.10 0.06 -8.20
C TYR A 77 0.61 1.29 -7.63
N LEU A 78 0.70 2.39 -8.39
CA LEU A 78 1.31 3.65 -7.94
C LEU A 78 0.57 4.26 -6.75
N ALA A 79 -0.76 4.34 -6.82
CA ALA A 79 -1.59 4.85 -5.74
C ALA A 79 -1.41 4.05 -4.45
N SER A 80 -1.18 2.74 -4.55
CA SER A 80 -0.96 1.85 -3.40
C SER A 80 0.41 1.98 -2.72
N ALA A 81 1.35 2.78 -3.24
CA ALA A 81 2.71 2.91 -2.69
C ALA A 81 2.76 3.17 -1.16
N PRO A 82 1.91 4.04 -0.57
CA PRO A 82 1.89 4.24 0.89
C PRO A 82 1.56 2.97 1.70
N ILE A 83 0.81 2.02 1.13
CA ILE A 83 0.49 0.74 1.79
C ILE A 83 1.75 -0.09 2.00
N LEU A 84 2.71 -0.04 1.06
CA LEU A 84 3.98 -0.74 1.21
C LEU A 84 4.75 -0.25 2.45
N VAL A 85 4.75 1.06 2.69
CA VAL A 85 5.41 1.65 3.86
C VAL A 85 4.77 1.18 5.16
N LEU A 86 3.43 1.18 5.22
CA LEU A 86 2.71 0.65 6.37
C LEU A 86 2.97 -0.84 6.59
N HIS A 87 3.05 -1.63 5.53
CA HIS A 87 3.34 -3.06 5.62
C HIS A 87 4.76 -3.35 6.10
N ALA A 88 5.76 -2.61 5.64
CA ALA A 88 7.14 -2.79 6.07
C ALA A 88 7.37 -2.37 7.52
N THR A 89 6.66 -1.33 7.97
CA THR A 89 6.85 -0.76 9.30
C THR A 89 5.93 -1.40 10.36
N ARG A 90 4.95 -2.23 9.95
CA ARG A 90 3.98 -2.86 10.88
C ARG A 90 4.62 -3.65 12.02
N GLY A 91 5.73 -4.34 11.75
CA GLY A 91 6.45 -5.12 12.76
C GLY A 91 7.02 -4.20 13.84
N ALA A 92 7.72 -3.15 13.42
CA ALA A 92 8.22 -2.13 14.33
C ALA A 92 7.09 -1.38 15.06
N ALA A 93 5.98 -1.10 14.36
CA ALA A 93 4.83 -0.44 14.96
C ALA A 93 4.17 -1.28 16.07
N ALA A 94 4.00 -2.59 15.83
CA ALA A 94 3.44 -3.52 16.82
C ALA A 94 4.30 -3.64 18.08
N ILE A 95 5.62 -3.49 17.96
CA ILE A 95 6.58 -3.65 19.08
C ILE A 95 6.80 -2.32 19.83
N THR A 96 6.44 -1.18 19.24
CA THR A 96 6.98 0.13 19.68
C THR A 96 5.94 1.21 19.87
N MET A 97 4.83 1.18 19.15
CA MET A 97 3.87 2.27 19.22
C MET A 97 3.04 2.16 20.50
N SER A 98 3.40 2.96 21.50
CA SER A 98 2.48 3.25 22.58
C SER A 98 1.22 3.94 21.99
N LYS A 99 0.04 3.71 22.59
CA LYS A 99 -1.20 4.39 22.20
C LYS A 99 -1.00 5.91 22.13
N LEU A 100 -0.21 6.46 23.06
CA LEU A 100 0.14 7.88 23.12
C LEU A 100 0.90 8.36 21.90
N THR A 101 1.91 7.61 21.43
CA THR A 101 2.68 7.97 20.23
C THR A 101 1.80 7.97 18.98
N CYS A 102 0.90 7.00 18.84
CA CYS A 102 -0.06 6.96 17.73
C CYS A 102 -1.02 8.17 17.78
N CYS A 103 -1.55 8.49 18.96
CA CYS A 103 -2.39 9.66 19.17
C CYS A 103 -1.65 10.97 18.85
N VAL A 104 -0.41 11.14 19.30
CA VAL A 104 0.38 12.35 19.04
C VAL A 104 0.65 12.54 17.55
N VAL A 105 0.88 11.47 16.80
CA VAL A 105 1.09 11.54 15.35
C VAL A 105 -0.17 11.93 14.63
N ILE A 106 -1.28 11.29 14.97
CA ILE A 106 -2.59 11.61 14.40
C ILE A 106 -2.92 13.07 14.72
N ILE A 107 -2.75 13.51 15.97
CA ILE A 107 -3.02 14.89 16.38
C ILE A 107 -2.08 15.88 15.69
N THR A 108 -0.78 15.60 15.61
CA THR A 108 0.20 16.46 14.94
C THR A 108 -0.10 16.56 13.46
N ALA A 109 -0.44 15.44 12.83
CA ALA A 109 -0.74 15.39 11.42
C ALA A 109 -2.09 16.07 11.11
N ILE A 110 -3.10 15.93 11.97
CA ILE A 110 -4.35 16.71 11.92
C ILE A 110 -4.05 18.21 12.11
N PHE A 111 -3.24 18.58 13.10
CA PHE A 111 -2.90 19.98 13.38
C PHE A 111 -2.15 20.65 12.22
N VAL A 112 -1.14 19.96 11.66
CA VAL A 112 -0.44 20.39 10.43
C VAL A 112 -1.41 20.48 9.27
N SER A 113 -2.35 19.54 9.13
CA SER A 113 -3.37 19.58 8.08
C SER A 113 -4.33 20.76 8.27
N CYS A 114 -4.76 21.06 9.49
CA CYS A 114 -5.61 22.21 9.79
C CYS A 114 -4.91 23.53 9.51
N ILE A 115 -3.63 23.67 9.87
CA ILE A 115 -2.84 24.87 9.54
C ILE A 115 -2.67 24.97 8.02
N GLN A 116 -2.36 23.87 7.34
CA GLN A 116 -2.16 23.89 5.89
C GLN A 116 -3.46 24.16 5.13
N ILE A 117 -4.62 23.68 5.58
CA ILE A 117 -5.93 24.03 4.96
C ILE A 117 -6.20 25.55 5.00
N ILE A 118 -5.69 26.26 6.01
CA ILE A 118 -5.89 27.71 6.15
C ILE A 118 -5.02 28.49 5.14
N PHE A 119 -3.82 28.01 4.84
CA PHE A 119 -2.80 28.76 4.08
C PHE A 119 -2.48 28.19 2.70
N TRP A 120 -2.84 26.94 2.44
CA TRP A 120 -2.46 26.18 1.25
C TRP A 120 -3.67 25.44 0.66
N PRO A 121 -3.63 25.15 -0.66
CA PRO A 121 -4.64 24.31 -1.27
C PRO A 121 -4.74 22.94 -0.60
N ILE A 122 -5.97 22.47 -0.35
CA ILE A 122 -6.27 21.22 0.37
C ILE A 122 -5.57 19.98 -0.21
N TYR A 123 -5.27 19.94 -1.51
CA TYR A 123 -4.58 18.82 -2.13
C TYR A 123 -3.10 18.72 -1.73
N ILE A 124 -2.41 19.86 -1.59
CA ILE A 124 -1.02 19.91 -1.11
C ILE A 124 -0.96 19.44 0.33
N THR A 125 -1.97 19.81 1.13
CA THR A 125 -2.13 19.35 2.51
C THR A 125 -2.27 17.84 2.59
N LEU A 126 -3.14 17.24 1.77
CA LEU A 126 -3.37 15.79 1.77
C LEU A 126 -2.11 14.99 1.38
N VAL A 127 -1.41 15.43 0.34
CA VAL A 127 -0.14 14.79 -0.06
C VAL A 127 0.90 14.93 1.05
N THR A 128 1.08 16.14 1.59
CA THR A 128 2.05 16.39 2.66
C THR A 128 1.74 15.56 3.90
N TYR A 129 0.47 15.45 4.28
CA TYR A 129 0.03 14.59 5.37
C TYR A 129 0.43 13.12 5.13
N ILE A 130 0.13 12.59 3.94
CA ILE A 130 0.47 11.20 3.59
C ILE A 130 1.98 10.99 3.60
N LEU A 131 2.77 11.96 3.16
CA LEU A 131 4.24 11.90 3.22
C LEU A 131 4.75 11.92 4.65
N LEU A 132 4.24 12.82 5.49
CA LEU A 132 4.62 12.92 6.90
C LEU A 132 4.31 11.62 7.64
N VAL A 133 3.15 11.02 7.38
CA VAL A 133 2.78 9.72 7.94
C VAL A 133 3.77 8.64 7.48
N GLN A 134 4.11 8.58 6.20
CA GLN A 134 5.07 7.60 5.68
C GLN A 134 6.47 7.79 6.30
N VAL A 135 7.00 9.02 6.33
CA VAL A 135 8.29 9.35 6.94
C VAL A 135 8.30 9.00 8.43
N PHE A 136 7.21 9.30 9.13
CA PHE A 136 7.03 8.95 10.53
C PHE A 136 7.15 7.43 10.74
N PHE A 137 6.40 6.64 9.97
CA PHE A 137 6.45 5.18 10.07
C PHE A 137 7.84 4.63 9.75
N ILE A 138 8.53 5.19 8.75
CA ILE A 138 9.90 4.83 8.40
C ILE A 138 10.87 5.15 9.55
N TYR A 139 10.82 6.36 10.10
CA TYR A 139 11.70 6.77 11.20
C TYR A 139 11.54 5.86 12.42
N PHE A 140 10.30 5.57 12.82
CA PHE A 140 10.04 4.64 13.93
C PHE A 140 10.46 3.20 13.62
N GLY A 141 10.26 2.77 12.36
CA GLY A 141 10.76 1.51 11.85
C GLY A 141 12.26 1.36 12.05
N LEU A 142 13.01 2.35 11.59
CA LEU A 142 14.48 2.34 11.63
C LEU A 142 15.05 2.55 13.03
N LYS A 143 14.52 3.49 13.82
CA LYS A 143 15.03 3.79 15.16
C LYS A 143 15.02 2.55 16.05
N LYS A 144 13.95 1.75 16.01
CA LYS A 144 13.85 0.53 16.80
C LYS A 144 14.85 -0.56 16.35
N ASP A 145 15.14 -0.66 15.05
CA ASP A 145 16.17 -1.59 14.53
C ASP A 145 17.58 -1.16 14.94
N SER A 146 17.81 0.16 15.07
CA SER A 146 19.08 0.72 15.55
C SER A 146 19.28 0.57 17.06
N ASP A 147 18.26 0.88 17.88
CA ASP A 147 18.35 0.84 19.35
C ASP A 147 18.33 -0.59 19.91
N ASN A 148 17.65 -1.50 19.22
CA ASN A 148 17.55 -2.90 19.61
C ASN A 148 17.95 -3.73 18.39
N SER A 149 19.27 -3.81 18.15
CA SER A 149 19.87 -4.51 17.01
C SER A 149 19.18 -5.87 16.84
N ASN A 150 18.32 -5.99 15.82
CA ASN A 150 17.49 -7.15 15.47
C ASN A 150 16.02 -7.20 15.96
N ALA A 151 15.39 -6.16 16.48
CA ALA A 151 13.97 -6.24 16.90
C ALA A 151 13.01 -6.63 15.76
N ILE A 152 13.21 -6.06 14.56
CA ILE A 152 12.41 -6.42 13.37
C ILE A 152 12.71 -7.87 12.97
N CYS A 153 13.99 -8.25 12.95
CA CYS A 153 14.43 -9.61 12.61
C CYS A 153 13.86 -10.65 13.59
N ASN A 154 13.90 -10.38 14.89
CA ASN A 154 13.36 -11.24 15.94
C ASN A 154 11.85 -11.39 15.82
N PHE A 155 11.12 -10.30 15.55
CA PHE A 155 9.69 -10.38 15.27
C PHE A 155 9.37 -11.31 14.09
N TYR A 156 10.13 -11.21 12.99
CA TYR A 156 9.93 -12.10 11.85
C TYR A 156 10.33 -13.55 12.17
N LYS A 157 11.38 -13.78 12.98
CA LYS A 157 11.75 -15.12 13.46
C LYS A 157 10.64 -15.75 14.31
N GLU A 158 10.16 -15.03 15.33
CA GLU A 158 9.05 -15.44 16.17
C GLU A 158 7.79 -15.71 15.33
N LEU A 159 7.48 -14.84 14.37
CA LEU A 159 6.35 -15.03 13.47
C LEU A 159 6.46 -16.30 12.61
N ILE A 160 7.68 -16.69 12.19
CA ILE A 160 7.91 -17.92 11.44
C ILE A 160 7.73 -19.14 12.36
N THR A 161 8.34 -19.13 13.54
CA THR A 161 8.25 -20.22 14.53
C THR A 161 6.79 -20.47 14.93
N GLU A 162 6.06 -19.41 15.24
CA GLU A 162 4.63 -19.46 15.58
C GLU A 162 3.76 -19.97 14.43
N ARG A 163 4.19 -19.79 13.17
CA ARG A 163 3.51 -20.33 11.98
C ARG A 163 3.83 -21.79 11.70
N THR A 164 5.00 -22.28 12.11
CA THR A 164 5.37 -23.69 11.95
C THR A 164 4.72 -24.59 12.99
N GLU A 165 4.34 -24.04 14.14
CA GLU A 165 3.74 -24.78 15.27
C GLU A 165 2.21 -24.61 15.36
N LEU A 166 1.53 -24.32 14.24
CA LEU A 166 0.10 -23.99 14.24
C LEU A 166 -0.79 -25.21 14.53
N THR A 167 -1.66 -25.06 15.54
CA THR A 167 -2.83 -25.93 15.71
C THR A 167 -3.86 -25.67 14.59
N PRO A 168 -4.69 -26.67 14.22
CA PRO A 168 -5.71 -26.49 13.16
C PRO A 168 -6.65 -25.31 13.41
N ALA A 169 -7.09 -25.12 14.66
CA ALA A 169 -7.96 -23.99 15.04
C ALA A 169 -7.26 -22.63 14.85
N ARG A 170 -5.97 -22.53 15.20
CA ARG A 170 -5.20 -21.29 15.04
C ARG A 170 -4.89 -21.00 13.57
N SER A 171 -4.67 -22.04 12.76
CA SER A 171 -4.50 -21.89 11.31
C SER A 171 -5.75 -21.31 10.65
N LEU A 172 -6.94 -21.81 10.97
CA LEU A 172 -8.21 -21.29 10.46
C LEU A 172 -8.42 -19.83 10.86
N TYR A 173 -8.16 -19.51 12.14
CA TYR A 173 -8.23 -18.14 12.63
C TYR A 173 -7.30 -17.19 11.85
N ILE A 174 -6.04 -17.56 11.65
CA ILE A 174 -5.09 -16.76 10.87
C ILE A 174 -5.56 -16.56 9.43
N GLU A 175 -6.11 -17.59 8.79
CA GLU A 175 -6.63 -17.48 7.43
C GLU A 175 -7.84 -16.54 7.37
N SER A 176 -8.77 -16.60 8.32
CA SER A 176 -9.88 -15.64 8.42
C SER A 176 -9.39 -14.19 8.56
N TYR A 177 -8.39 -13.94 9.42
CA TYR A 177 -7.80 -12.60 9.57
C TYR A 177 -7.03 -12.15 8.33
N LYS A 178 -6.36 -13.08 7.65
CA LYS A 178 -5.70 -12.80 6.38
C LYS A 178 -6.73 -12.37 5.34
N HIS A 179 -7.82 -13.11 5.15
CA HIS A 179 -8.92 -12.70 4.24
C HIS A 179 -9.48 -11.33 4.59
N LEU A 180 -9.79 -11.08 5.87
CA LEU A 180 -10.28 -9.79 6.33
C LEU A 180 -9.31 -8.65 5.99
N ARG A 181 -8.00 -8.88 6.22
CA ARG A 181 -6.96 -7.92 5.86
C ARG A 181 -6.86 -7.72 4.34
N GLU A 182 -6.96 -8.78 3.55
CA GLU A 182 -6.87 -8.67 2.09
C GLU A 182 -8.05 -7.87 1.51
N HIS A 183 -9.26 -8.06 2.03
CA HIS A 183 -10.41 -7.22 1.67
C HIS A 183 -10.23 -5.77 2.15
N GLY A 184 -9.80 -5.57 3.40
CA GLY A 184 -9.52 -4.23 3.94
C GLY A 184 -8.47 -3.49 3.10
N ASN A 185 -7.43 -4.19 2.67
CA ASN A 185 -6.39 -3.65 1.78
C ASN A 185 -6.97 -3.23 0.42
N ALA A 186 -7.88 -4.01 -0.18
CA ALA A 186 -8.51 -3.66 -1.45
C ALA A 186 -9.29 -2.32 -1.36
N PHE A 187 -10.09 -2.14 -0.31
CA PHE A 187 -10.80 -0.88 -0.08
C PHE A 187 -9.86 0.29 0.22
N PHE A 188 -8.77 0.01 0.95
CA PHE A 188 -7.78 1.04 1.27
C PHE A 188 -6.98 1.50 0.04
N ILE A 189 -6.72 0.61 -0.92
CA ILE A 189 -6.18 0.99 -2.24
C ILE A 189 -7.12 1.96 -2.92
N VAL A 190 -8.41 1.64 -3.03
CA VAL A 190 -9.41 2.52 -3.67
C VAL A 190 -9.44 3.90 -3.01
N LEU A 191 -9.37 3.97 -1.67
CA LEU A 191 -9.28 5.24 -0.97
C LEU A 191 -8.03 6.04 -1.38
N LEU A 192 -6.86 5.39 -1.44
CA LEU A 192 -5.62 6.04 -1.87
C LEU A 192 -5.65 6.43 -3.35
N GLU A 193 -6.32 5.66 -4.21
CA GLU A 193 -6.54 6.01 -5.61
C GLU A 193 -7.31 7.31 -5.75
N PHE A 194 -8.36 7.53 -4.95
CA PHE A 194 -9.08 8.81 -4.93
C PHE A 194 -8.21 9.95 -4.41
N VAL A 195 -7.46 9.75 -3.33
CA VAL A 195 -6.58 10.82 -2.80
C VAL A 195 -5.49 11.17 -3.80
N PHE A 196 -4.90 10.16 -4.46
CA PHE A 196 -3.89 10.38 -5.49
C PHE A 196 -4.49 11.10 -6.70
N ALA A 197 -5.67 10.68 -7.18
CA ALA A 197 -6.35 11.31 -8.32
C ALA A 197 -6.70 12.76 -8.02
N PHE A 198 -7.24 13.01 -6.82
CA PHE A 198 -7.54 14.35 -6.35
C PHE A 198 -6.28 15.21 -6.35
N SER A 199 -5.16 14.67 -5.87
CA SER A 199 -3.90 15.41 -5.83
C SER A 199 -3.39 15.74 -7.25
N LEU A 200 -3.50 14.79 -8.18
CA LEU A 200 -3.13 14.98 -9.58
C LEU A 200 -4.05 15.97 -10.32
N TRP A 201 -5.34 15.98 -10.01
CA TRP A 201 -6.34 16.87 -10.62
C TRP A 201 -6.00 18.35 -10.43
N TYR A 202 -5.40 18.70 -9.29
CA TYR A 202 -5.04 20.08 -8.97
C TYR A 202 -3.58 20.44 -9.27
N ALA A 203 -2.80 19.54 -9.89
CA ALA A 203 -1.47 19.89 -10.35
C ALA A 203 -1.57 20.90 -11.53
N GLU A 204 -1.18 22.15 -11.28
CA GLU A 204 -1.29 23.26 -12.22
C GLU A 204 -0.12 23.30 -13.22
N THR A 205 1.01 22.70 -12.86
CA THR A 205 2.21 22.62 -13.71
C THR A 205 2.71 21.17 -13.85
N LEU A 206 3.42 20.88 -14.94
CA LEU A 206 4.07 19.56 -15.12
C LEU A 206 5.11 19.30 -14.02
N GLU A 207 5.80 20.35 -13.56
CA GLU A 207 6.74 20.27 -12.45
C GLU A 207 6.04 19.83 -11.16
N GLN A 208 4.90 20.45 -10.82
CA GLN A 208 4.10 20.05 -9.66
C GLN A 208 3.63 18.60 -9.77
N LEU A 209 3.19 18.18 -10.95
CA LEU A 209 2.80 16.79 -11.21
C LEU A 209 3.97 15.83 -10.95
N TYR A 210 5.15 16.08 -11.51
CA TYR A 210 6.33 15.22 -11.32
C TYR A 210 6.80 15.20 -9.88
N ILE A 211 6.83 16.35 -9.20
CA ILE A 211 7.20 16.45 -7.79
C ILE A 211 6.22 15.65 -6.93
N LEU A 212 4.92 15.79 -7.17
CA LEU A 212 3.88 15.07 -6.43
C LEU A 212 4.03 13.56 -6.61
N VAL A 213 4.17 13.07 -7.84
CA VAL A 213 4.37 11.64 -8.14
C VAL A 213 5.66 11.14 -7.48
N PHE A 214 6.76 11.87 -7.62
CA PHE A 214 8.05 11.52 -7.01
C PHE A 214 7.94 11.42 -5.49
N LEU A 215 7.37 12.45 -4.85
CA LEU A 215 7.17 12.45 -3.41
C LEU A 215 6.26 11.28 -2.99
N TRP A 216 5.17 11.02 -3.69
CA TRP A 216 4.23 9.94 -3.38
C TRP A 216 4.89 8.56 -3.34
N ILE A 217 5.78 8.26 -4.29
CA ILE A 217 6.43 6.94 -4.42
C ILE A 217 7.74 6.83 -3.64
N SER A 218 8.43 7.94 -3.37
CA SER A 218 9.78 7.92 -2.78
C SER A 218 9.89 7.20 -1.44
N PRO A 219 8.92 7.27 -0.49
CA PRO A 219 9.03 6.54 0.77
C PRO A 219 8.91 5.03 0.56
N ALA A 220 8.07 4.59 -0.38
CA ALA A 220 7.93 3.18 -0.74
C ALA A 220 9.22 2.64 -1.39
N ALA A 221 9.85 3.43 -2.26
CA ALA A 221 11.16 3.09 -2.83
C ALA A 221 12.26 3.01 -1.76
N PHE A 222 12.25 3.91 -0.77
CA PHE A 222 13.17 3.85 0.35
C PHE A 222 12.97 2.61 1.21
N VAL A 223 11.71 2.23 1.47
CA VAL A 223 11.37 1.00 2.21
C VAL A 223 11.90 -0.25 1.54
N TRP A 224 11.93 -0.29 0.20
CA TRP A 224 12.56 -1.38 -0.53
C TRP A 224 14.06 -1.51 -0.17
N VAL A 225 14.79 -0.39 -0.12
CA VAL A 225 16.21 -0.36 0.31
C VAL A 225 16.36 -0.90 1.73
N VAL A 226 15.49 -0.49 2.66
CA VAL A 226 15.48 -1.01 4.03
C VAL A 226 15.27 -2.53 4.04
N GLY A 227 14.34 -3.04 3.23
CA GLY A 227 14.10 -4.47 3.05
C GLY A 227 15.34 -5.22 2.58
N THR A 228 16.04 -4.72 1.56
CA THR A 228 17.28 -5.30 1.04
C THR A 228 18.38 -5.34 2.12
N CYS A 229 18.51 -4.29 2.92
CA CYS A 229 19.46 -4.26 4.04
C CYS A 229 19.11 -5.31 5.11
N LEU A 230 17.82 -5.47 5.45
CA LEU A 230 17.37 -6.48 6.41
C LEU A 230 17.60 -7.91 5.91
N GLU A 231 17.36 -8.16 4.63
CA GLU A 231 17.62 -9.46 4.00
C GLU A 231 19.11 -9.82 4.04
N SER A 232 19.99 -8.86 3.74
CA SER A 232 21.44 -9.03 3.84
C SER A 232 21.88 -9.37 5.28
N LYS A 233 21.29 -8.73 6.29
CA LYS A 233 21.54 -9.08 7.70
C LYS A 233 21.14 -10.53 7.99
N ILE A 234 19.94 -10.96 7.55
CA ILE A 234 19.42 -12.32 7.78
C ILE A 234 20.34 -13.40 7.20
N HIS A 235 20.88 -13.18 6.00
CA HIS A 235 21.79 -14.14 5.34
C HIS A 235 23.10 -14.36 6.14
N ASN A 236 23.54 -13.37 6.90
CA ASN A 236 24.77 -13.43 7.69
C ASN A 236 24.59 -14.08 9.08
N PHE A 237 23.37 -14.50 9.44
CA PHE A 237 23.17 -15.24 10.69
C PHE A 237 23.54 -16.72 10.51
N PRO A 238 24.22 -17.33 11.50
CA PRO A 238 24.49 -18.77 11.47
C PRO A 238 23.16 -19.53 11.37
N LYS A 239 23.12 -20.47 10.42
CA LYS A 239 22.00 -21.42 10.33
C LYS A 239 21.92 -22.21 11.64
N PRO A 240 20.70 -22.54 12.11
CA PRO A 240 20.52 -23.39 13.29
C PRO A 240 21.20 -24.76 13.10
#